data_AF-A0A970JGY7-F1
#
_entry.id   AF-A0A970JGY7-F1
#
_cell.length_a   1.000
_cell.length_b   1.000
_cell.length_c   1.000
_cell.angle_alpha   90.00
_cell.angle_beta   90.00
_cell.angle_gamma   90.00
#
_symmetry.space_group_name_H-M   'P 1'
#
loop_
_entity.id
_entity.type
_entity.pdbx_description
1 polymer ?
#
loop_
_entity_poly.entity_id
_entity_poly.type
_entity_poly.pdbx_seq_one_letter_code
_entity_poly.pdbx_strand_id
1 'polypeptide(L)' 'MERIHIVTDSGSDLPEKVREELGIHVVPLSIQFGDDIYRDGEDLSVTEFYTR' A
#
# COMPACT_ATOMS: atom_id res chain seq x y z
N MET A 1 -27.79 -8.88 8.13
CA MET A 1 -26.88 -8.61 7.00
C MET A 1 -25.47 -8.84 7.50
N GLU A 2 -24.73 -9.71 6.85
CA GLU A 2 -23.31 -9.89 7.17
C GLU A 2 -22.54 -8.65 6.71
N ARG A 3 -21.52 -8.27 7.49
CA ARG A 3 -20.68 -7.10 7.20
C ARG A 3 -19.55 -7.56 6.28
N ILE A 4 -19.56 -7.10 5.03
CA ILE A 4 -18.46 -7.32 4.08
C ILE A 4 -17.43 -6.20 4.28
N HIS A 5 -16.15 -6.57 4.29
CA HIS A 5 -15.04 -5.63 4.33
C HIS A 5 -14.11 -5.93 3.16
N ILE A 6 -13.74 -4.89 2.41
CA ILE A 6 -12.87 -5.03 1.24
C ILE A 6 -11.44 -4.72 1.69
N VAL A 7 -10.54 -5.67 1.42
CA VAL A 7 -9.12 -5.58 1.73
C VAL A 7 -8.32 -5.89 0.48
N THR A 8 -7.27 -5.11 0.22
CA THR A 8 -6.30 -5.34 -0.86
C THR A 8 -4.89 -5.02 -0.35
N ASP A 9 -3.89 -5.13 -1.21
CA ASP A 9 -2.50 -4.78 -0.92
C ASP A 9 -2.03 -3.58 -1.75
N SER A 10 -0.88 -3.00 -1.38
CA SER A 10 -0.36 -1.81 -2.07
C SER A 10 0.00 -2.04 -3.53
N GLY A 11 0.23 -3.29 -3.95
CA GLY A 11 0.50 -3.66 -5.35
C GLY A 11 -0.72 -3.55 -6.25
N SER A 12 -1.91 -3.24 -5.71
CA SER A 12 -3.09 -2.94 -6.52
C SER A 12 -3.05 -1.55 -7.17
N ASP A 13 -2.09 -0.69 -6.80
CA ASP A 13 -1.95 0.70 -7.25
C ASP A 13 -3.23 1.53 -7.16
N LEU A 14 -4.06 1.25 -6.15
CA LEU A 14 -5.35 1.92 -6.00
C LEU A 14 -5.13 3.39 -5.56
N PRO A 15 -5.74 4.38 -6.24
CA PRO A 15 -5.59 5.77 -5.84
C PRO A 15 -6.10 6.02 -4.42
N GLU A 16 -5.39 6.85 -3.65
CA GLU A 16 -5.75 7.21 -2.27
C GLU A 16 -7.20 7.68 -2.12
N LYS A 17 -7.66 8.50 -3.07
CA LYS A 17 -9.04 8.98 -3.08
C LYS A 17 -10.06 7.83 -3.15
N VAL A 18 -9.78 6.79 -3.93
CA VAL A 18 -10.71 5.65 -4.12
C VAL A 18 -10.76 4.77 -2.87
N ARG A 19 -9.61 4.51 -2.22
CA ARG A 19 -9.59 3.74 -0.96
C ARG A 19 -10.38 4.45 0.14
N GLU A 20 -10.29 5.78 0.23
CA GLU A 20 -11.00 6.58 1.23
C GLU A 20 -12.50 6.63 0.94
N GLU A 21 -12.90 6.90 -0.31
CA GLU A 21 -14.30 6.98 -0.71
C GLU A 21 -15.06 5.67 -0.50
N LEU A 22 -14.40 4.52 -0.71
CA LEU A 22 -15.01 3.20 -0.63
C LEU A 22 -14.73 2.46 0.69
N GLY A 23 -13.92 3.03 1.59
CA GLY A 23 -13.53 2.39 2.84
C GLY A 23 -12.74 1.08 2.64
N ILE A 24 -11.85 1.05 1.65
CA ILE A 24 -11.03 -0.13 1.32
C ILE A 24 -9.78 -0.09 2.20
N HIS A 25 -9.53 -1.18 2.92
CA HIS A 25 -8.29 -1.33 3.69
C HIS A 25 -7.16 -1.83 2.78
N VAL A 26 -6.02 -1.14 2.81
CA VAL A 26 -4.83 -1.51 2.03
C VAL A 26 -3.75 -1.98 3.00
N VAL A 27 -3.20 -3.17 2.76
CA VAL A 27 -2.07 -3.73 3.50
C VAL A 27 -0.79 -3.45 2.69
N PRO A 28 0.22 -2.75 3.26
CA PRO A 28 1.42 -2.42 2.50
C PRO A 28 2.26 -3.67 2.21
N LEU A 29 2.78 -3.77 0.99
CA LEU A 29 3.80 -4.75 0.63
C LEU A 29 5.15 -4.41 1.28
N SER A 30 5.95 -5.43 1.56
CA SER A 30 7.34 -5.25 2.02
C SER A 30 8.29 -5.20 0.82
N ILE A 31 9.09 -4.14 0.75
CA ILE A 31 10.14 -3.93 -0.26
C ILE A 31 11.49 -4.11 0.44
N GLN A 32 12.32 -5.01 -0.08
CA GLN A 32 13.64 -5.30 0.49
C GLN A 32 14.77 -4.81 -0.43
N PHE A 33 15.67 -4.01 0.12
CA PHE A 33 16.93 -3.60 -0.51
C PHE A 33 18.10 -4.04 0.38
N GLY A 34 18.77 -5.13 0.01
CA GLY A 34 19.82 -5.71 0.85
C GLY A 34 19.26 -6.15 2.22
N ASP A 35 19.76 -5.55 3.29
CA ASP A 35 19.33 -5.83 4.68
C ASP A 35 18.19 -4.92 5.16
N ASP A 36 17.82 -3.90 4.37
CA ASP A 36 16.74 -2.98 4.73
C ASP A 36 15.39 -3.46 4.19
N ILE A 37 14.34 -3.33 5.00
CA ILE A 37 12.95 -3.65 4.64
C ILE A 37 12.08 -2.40 4.86
N TYR A 38 11.26 -2.06 3.88
CA TYR A 38 10.37 -0.91 3.86
C TYR A 38 8.93 -1.36 3.59
N ARG A 39 7.94 -0.69 4.17
CA ARG A 39 6.54 -0.82 3.78
C ARG A 39 6.21 0.16 2.65
N ASP A 40 5.73 -0.37 1.55
CA ASP A 40 5.39 0.38 0.35
C ASP A 40 4.34 1.47 0.63
N GLY A 41 4.62 2.70 0.18
CA GLY A 41 3.76 3.87 0.39
C GLY A 41 3.70 4.39 1.82
N GLU A 42 4.30 3.71 2.80
CA GLU A 42 4.38 4.14 4.21
C GLU A 42 5.80 4.54 4.62
N ASP A 43 6.76 3.61 4.51
CA ASP A 43 8.17 3.85 4.86
C ASP A 43 9.00 4.26 3.64
N LEU A 44 8.51 4.00 2.42
CA LEU A 44 9.17 4.31 1.17
C LEU A 44 8.16 4.85 0.16
N SER A 45 8.34 6.11 -0.24
CA SER A 45 7.56 6.71 -1.32
C SER A 45 8.00 6.23 -2.70
N VAL A 46 7.12 6.34 -3.69
CA VAL A 46 7.40 6.01 -5.09
C VAL A 46 8.64 6.78 -5.60
N THR A 47 8.76 8.06 -5.27
CA THR A 47 9.91 8.88 -5.68
C THR A 47 11.22 8.37 -5.06
N GLU A 48 11.20 7.98 -3.78
CA GLU A 48 12.38 7.44 -3.10
C GLU A 48 12.76 6.07 -3.64
N PHE A 49 11.79 5.21 -3.97
CA PHE A 49 12.03 3.91 -4.60
C PHE A 49 12.85 4.05 -5.89
N TYR A 50 12.48 4.98 -6.77
CA TYR A 50 13.18 5.19 -8.05
C TYR A 50 14.50 5.95 -7.95
N THR A 51 14.82 6.57 -6.80
CA THR A 51 16.06 7.33 -6.60
C THR A 51 17.16 6.51 -5.91
N ARG A 52 16.81 5.33 -5.37
CA ARG A 52 17.75 4.39 -4.76
C ARG A 52 18.42 3.50 -5.80
#